data_AF-A0A847DEG0-F1
#
_entry.id   AF-A0A847DEG0-F1
#
_cell.length_a   1.000
_cell.length_b   1.000
_cell.length_c   1.000
_cell.angle_alpha   90.00
_cell.angle_beta   90.00
_cell.angle_gamma   90.00
#
_symmetry.space_group_name_H-M   'P 1'
#
loop_
_entity.id
_entity.type
_entity.pdbx_description
1 polymer ?
#
loop_
_entity_poly.entity_id
_entity_poly.type
_entity_poly.pdbx_seq_one_letter_code
_entity_poly.pdbx_strand_id
1 'polypeptide(L)'
;MADNRRKNIKAVLEECFWGEYTITVEDTINRLDKKDTDFIKFLFSKIIENSRYPSRHIKNLFSPAIYNSLIKEYQKKAGDKKRFRLIYANPTGNYDNVPEYQ
;
A
#
# COMPACT_ATOMS: atom_id res chain seq x y z
N MET A 1 5.27 20.45 2.83
CA MET A 1 5.18 19.07 3.38
C MET A 1 3.75 18.52 3.39
N ALA A 2 2.71 19.30 3.73
CA ALA A 2 1.30 18.85 3.66
C ALA A 2 0.79 18.63 2.22
N ASP A 3 1.18 19.47 1.26
CA ASP A 3 0.74 19.35 -0.14
C ASP A 3 1.17 18.02 -0.80
N ASN A 4 2.37 17.54 -0.46
CA ASN A 4 2.87 16.30 -1.05
C ASN A 4 2.08 15.09 -0.54
N ARG A 5 1.63 15.12 0.72
CA ARG A 5 0.80 14.06 1.32
C ARG A 5 -0.59 14.01 0.68
N ARG A 6 -1.26 15.15 0.53
CA ARG A 6 -2.55 15.26 -0.17
C ARG A 6 -2.47 14.77 -1.61
N LYS A 7 -1.42 15.17 -2.34
CA LYS A 7 -1.17 14.71 -3.71
C LYS A 7 -0.98 13.20 -3.79
N ASN A 8 -0.19 12.62 -2.89
CA ASN A 8 0.03 11.18 -2.84
C ASN A 8 -1.26 10.41 -2.54
N ILE A 9 -2.06 10.87 -1.58
CA ILE A 9 -3.37 10.28 -1.26
C ILE A 9 -4.31 10.37 -2.46
N LYS A 10 -4.40 11.54 -3.10
CA LYS A 10 -5.23 11.74 -4.28
C LYS A 10 -4.87 10.75 -5.40
N ALA A 11 -3.57 10.59 -5.69
CA ALA A 11 -3.11 9.64 -6.70
C ALA A 11 -3.50 8.18 -6.35
N VAL A 12 -3.44 7.80 -5.07
CA VAL A 12 -3.88 6.47 -4.63
C VAL A 12 -5.38 6.28 -4.78
N LEU A 13 -6.19 7.28 -4.40
CA LEU A 13 -7.64 7.19 -4.52
C LEU A 13 -8.06 7.10 -5.99
N GLU A 14 -7.51 7.95 -6.86
CA GLU A 14 -7.80 7.92 -8.30
C GLU A 14 -7.38 6.60 -8.97
N GLU A 15 -6.24 6.03 -8.57
CA GLU A 15 -5.75 4.79 -9.17
C GLU A 15 -6.40 3.53 -8.59
N CYS A 16 -6.72 3.50 -7.29
CA CYS A 16 -7.06 2.25 -6.59
C CYS A 16 -8.53 2.18 -6.11
N PHE A 17 -9.27 3.30 -6.14
CA PHE A 17 -10.61 3.40 -5.57
C PHE A 17 -11.60 4.00 -6.58
N TRP A 18 -12.08 3.15 -7.49
CA TRP A 18 -13.08 3.48 -8.50
C TRP A 18 -14.47 2.91 -8.17
N GLY A 19 -15.53 3.49 -8.75
CA GLY A 19 -16.91 3.03 -8.55
C GLY A 19 -17.55 3.66 -7.32
N GLU A 20 -18.16 2.85 -6.45
CA GLU A 20 -19.00 3.31 -5.34
C GLU A 20 -18.22 3.69 -4.06
N TYR A 21 -16.88 3.73 -4.10
CA TYR A 21 -16.10 4.16 -2.94
C TYR A 21 -16.34 5.65 -2.65
N THR A 22 -16.90 5.98 -1.49
CA THR A 22 -17.14 7.36 -1.04
C THR A 22 -15.97 7.94 -0.24
N ILE A 23 -14.75 7.43 -0.45
CA ILE A 23 -13.56 7.81 0.33
C ILE A 23 -12.96 9.08 -0.25
N THR A 24 -12.77 10.09 0.60
CA THR A 24 -12.16 11.36 0.20
C THR A 24 -10.72 11.47 0.69
N VAL A 25 -9.98 12.43 0.11
CA VAL A 25 -8.62 12.75 0.55
C VAL A 25 -8.60 13.13 2.04
N GLU A 26 -9.55 13.96 2.47
CA GLU A 26 -9.62 14.42 3.87
C GLU A 26 -10.02 13.30 4.83
N ASP A 27 -10.97 12.42 4.46
CA ASP A 27 -11.29 11.23 5.28
C ASP A 27 -10.05 10.33 5.43
N THR A 28 -9.32 10.11 4.33
CA THR A 28 -8.09 9.32 4.34
C THR A 28 -7.03 9.94 5.24
N ILE A 29 -6.81 11.26 5.17
CA ILE A 29 -5.87 11.97 6.05
C ILE A 29 -6.27 11.77 7.51
N ASN A 30 -7.53 12.04 7.84
CA ASN A 30 -8.05 11.95 9.20
C ASN A 30 -7.89 10.55 9.79
N ARG A 31 -8.18 9.49 9.01
CA ARG A 31 -8.03 8.10 9.46
C ARG A 31 -6.57 7.70 9.61
N LEU A 32 -5.69 8.14 8.71
CA LEU A 32 -4.25 7.92 8.84
C LEU A 32 -3.68 8.63 10.07
N ASP A 33 -4.11 9.86 10.36
CA ASP A 33 -3.67 10.63 11.53
C ASP A 33 -4.16 10.01 12.84
N LYS A 34 -5.37 9.45 12.83
CA LYS A 34 -5.92 8.66 13.95
C LYS A 34 -5.27 7.27 14.09
N LYS A 35 -4.37 6.88 13.18
CA LYS A 35 -3.77 5.53 13.12
C LYS A 35 -4.81 4.42 13.13
N ASP A 36 -5.92 4.64 12.41
CA ASP A 36 -6.97 3.64 12.23
C ASP A 36 -6.40 2.41 11.52
N THR A 37 -6.14 1.35 12.30
CA THR A 37 -5.45 0.15 11.83
C THR A 37 -6.25 -0.61 10.79
N ASP A 38 -7.57 -0.63 10.91
CA ASP A 38 -8.43 -1.37 10.00
C ASP A 38 -8.49 -0.65 8.66
N PHE A 39 -8.62 0.68 8.69
CA PHE A 39 -8.54 1.49 7.48
C PHE A 39 -7.15 1.43 6.84
N ILE A 40 -6.06 1.43 7.61
CA ILE A 40 -4.70 1.29 7.08
C ILE A 40 -4.53 -0.06 6.36
N LYS A 41 -5.01 -1.16 6.96
CA LYS A 41 -4.97 -2.50 6.35
C LYS A 41 -5.81 -2.55 5.07
N PHE A 42 -7.00 -1.96 5.12
CA PHE A 42 -7.88 -1.85 3.96
C PHE A 42 -7.24 -1.04 2.82
N LEU A 43 -6.72 0.15 3.11
CA LEU A 43 -6.03 1.01 2.14
C LEU A 43 -4.82 0.28 1.52
N PHE A 44 -4.01 -0.37 2.36
CA PHE A 44 -2.89 -1.18 1.90
C PHE A 44 -3.34 -2.31 0.97
N SER A 45 -4.38 -3.07 1.34
CA SER A 45 -4.90 -4.17 0.51
C SER A 45 -5.31 -3.69 -0.88
N LYS A 46 -6.02 -2.55 -0.96
CA LYS A 46 -6.46 -1.98 -2.24
C LYS A 46 -5.30 -1.50 -3.08
N ILE A 47 -4.28 -0.89 -2.50
CA ILE A 47 -3.06 -0.53 -3.24
C ILE A 47 -2.42 -1.78 -3.84
N ILE A 48 -2.30 -2.87 -3.08
CA ILE A 48 -1.70 -4.11 -3.58
C ILE A 48 -2.51 -4.72 -4.74
N GLU A 49 -3.83 -4.79 -4.56
CA GLU A 49 -4.77 -5.40 -5.52
C GLU A 49 -4.85 -4.61 -6.82
N ASN A 50 -4.94 -3.28 -6.70
CA ASN A 50 -5.40 -2.43 -7.79
C ASN A 50 -4.29 -1.62 -8.45
N SER A 51 -3.24 -1.23 -7.73
CA SER A 51 -2.20 -0.36 -8.29
C SER A 51 -1.30 -1.07 -9.29
N ARG A 52 -0.92 -0.36 -10.37
CA ARG A 52 0.15 -0.78 -11.27
C ARG A 52 1.54 -0.66 -10.64
N TYR A 53 1.73 0.28 -9.70
CA TYR A 53 3.00 0.56 -9.02
C TYR A 53 2.85 0.61 -7.48
N PRO A 54 2.42 -0.50 -6.85
CA PRO A 54 2.06 -0.54 -5.43
C PRO A 54 3.20 -0.11 -4.50
N SER A 55 4.44 -0.52 -4.79
CA SER A 55 5.62 -0.17 -3.97
C SER A 55 5.85 1.34 -3.90
N ARG A 56 5.51 2.10 -4.96
CA ARG A 56 5.64 3.56 -4.98
C ARG A 56 4.62 4.21 -4.04
N HIS A 57 3.36 3.81 -4.15
CA HIS A 57 2.28 4.34 -3.30
C HIS A 57 2.49 4.02 -1.82
N ILE A 58 2.92 2.78 -1.53
CA ILE A 58 3.22 2.35 -0.16
C ILE A 58 4.33 3.21 0.47
N LYS A 59 5.46 3.41 -0.23
CA LYS A 59 6.58 4.23 0.26
C LYS A 59 6.19 5.70 0.45
N ASN A 60 5.23 6.20 -0.34
CA ASN A 60 4.76 7.57 -0.27
C ASN A 60 3.73 7.82 0.84
N LEU A 61 2.99 6.79 1.26
CA LEU A 61 1.90 6.88 2.23
C LEU A 61 2.30 6.43 3.64
N PHE A 62 3.20 5.46 3.74
CA PHE A 62 3.52 4.80 5.01
C PHE A 62 5.00 4.92 5.33
N SER A 63 5.31 5.05 6.62
CA SER A 63 6.70 4.96 7.07
C SER A 63 7.23 3.52 6.88
N PRO A 64 8.57 3.34 6.79
CA PRO A 64 9.19 2.02 6.72
C PRO A 64 8.71 1.03 7.78
N ALA A 65 8.54 1.49 9.01
CA ALA A 65 8.05 0.65 10.10
C ALA A 65 6.62 0.13 9.84
N ILE A 66 5.72 1.00 9.35
CA ILE A 66 4.32 0.65 9.12
C ILE A 66 4.21 -0.32 7.95
N TYR A 67 4.78 0.00 6.78
CA TYR A 67 4.60 -0.88 5.64
C TYR A 67 5.32 -2.22 5.80
N ASN A 68 6.47 -2.28 6.48
CA ASN A 68 7.12 -3.57 6.75
C ASN A 68 6.26 -4.48 7.63
N SER A 69 5.53 -3.90 8.58
CA SER A 69 4.56 -4.65 9.40
C SER A 69 3.39 -5.16 8.55
N LEU A 70 2.79 -4.28 7.73
CA LEU A 70 1.67 -4.63 6.86
C LEU A 70 2.05 -5.70 5.84
N ILE A 71 3.22 -5.57 5.19
CA ILE A 71 3.73 -6.54 4.22
C ILE A 71 3.89 -7.92 4.88
N LYS A 72 4.46 -8.00 6.08
CA LYS A 72 4.61 -9.27 6.81
C LYS A 72 3.26 -9.89 7.17
N GLU A 73 2.30 -9.10 7.63
CA GLU A 73 0.94 -9.59 7.92
C GLU A 73 0.24 -10.08 6.65
N TYR A 74 0.37 -9.33 5.55
CA TYR A 74 -0.28 -9.66 4.29
C TYR A 74 0.35 -10.86 3.60
N GLN A 75 1.68 -11.04 3.68
CA GLN A 75 2.38 -12.21 3.15
C GLN A 75 1.83 -13.52 3.73
N LYS A 76 1.57 -13.55 5.05
CA LYS A 76 0.96 -14.71 5.72
C LYS A 76 -0.43 -15.06 5.14
N LYS A 77 -1.17 -14.07 4.66
CA LYS A 77 -2.52 -14.22 4.10
C LYS A 77 -2.53 -14.48 2.60
N ALA A 78 -1.58 -13.91 1.86
CA ALA A 78 -1.55 -13.94 0.40
C ALA A 78 -0.93 -15.21 -0.19
N GLY A 79 -0.14 -15.96 0.60
CA GLY A 79 0.52 -17.19 0.15
C GLY A 79 1.50 -16.94 -1.00
N ASP A 80 1.53 -17.85 -1.97
CA ASP A 80 2.51 -17.91 -3.06
C ASP A 80 2.16 -17.11 -4.33
N LYS A 81 1.27 -16.13 -4.21
CA LYS A 81 0.90 -15.32 -5.36
C LYS A 81 2.10 -14.50 -5.85
N LYS A 82 2.53 -14.74 -7.09
CA LYS A 82 3.68 -14.08 -7.75
C LYS A 82 3.72 -12.56 -7.58
N ARG A 83 2.58 -11.89 -7.79
CA ARG A 83 2.45 -10.43 -7.60
C ARG A 83 2.83 -9.99 -6.18
N PHE A 84 2.48 -10.76 -5.17
CA PHE A 84 2.78 -10.43 -3.77
C PHE A 84 4.25 -10.62 -3.43
N ARG A 85 4.90 -11.67 -3.95
CA ARG A 85 6.35 -11.86 -3.79
C ARG A 85 7.13 -10.68 -4.38
N LEU A 86 6.70 -10.18 -5.54
CA LEU A 86 7.30 -9.00 -6.16
C LEU A 86 7.10 -7.73 -5.32
N ILE A 87 5.90 -7.54 -4.76
CA ILE A 87 5.60 -6.38 -3.91
C ILE A 87 6.26 -6.49 -2.54
N TYR A 88 6.61 -7.69 -2.07
CA TYR A 88 7.46 -7.89 -0.90
C TYR A 88 8.91 -7.53 -1.22
N ALA A 89 9.46 -8.06 -2.31
CA ALA A 89 10.87 -7.90 -2.69
C ALA A 89 11.24 -6.44 -3.00
N ASN A 90 10.42 -5.73 -3.78
CA ASN A 90 10.73 -4.36 -4.24
C ASN A 90 10.92 -3.30 -3.13
N PRO A 91 10.08 -3.23 -2.08
CA PRO A 91 10.28 -2.30 -0.97
C PRO A 91 11.29 -2.79 0.06
N THR A 92 11.48 -4.11 0.24
CA THR A 92 12.39 -4.67 1.26
C THR A 92 13.80 -4.93 0.74
N GLY A 93 14.01 -4.95 -0.58
CA GLY A 93 15.26 -5.35 -1.22
C GLY A 93 15.52 -6.87 -1.18
N ASN A 94 14.56 -7.67 -0.71
CA ASN A 94 14.73 -9.11 -0.56
C ASN A 94 14.28 -9.86 -1.82
N TYR A 95 15.15 -9.87 -2.83
CA TYR A 95 14.89 -10.49 -4.13
C TYR A 95 14.98 -12.02 -4.12
N ASP A 96 15.44 -12.65 -3.03
CA ASP A 96 15.42 -14.11 -2.86
C ASP A 96 13.99 -14.68 -2.91
N ASN A 97 12.98 -13.84 -2.68
CA ASN A 97 11.56 -14.21 -2.77
C ASN A 97 11.02 -14.20 -4.21
N VAL A 98 11.80 -13.74 -5.18
CA VAL A 98 11.39 -13.65 -6.59
C VAL A 98 12.49 -14.19 -7.52
N PRO A 99 12.92 -15.46 -7.33
CA PRO A 99 14.01 -16.05 -8.11
C PRO A 99 13.70 -16.09 -9.61
N GLU A 100 12.43 -16.07 -10.01
CA GLU A 100 12.02 -16.05 -11.42
C GLU A 100 12.35 -14.75 -12.18
N TYR A 101 12.94 -13.76 -11.51
CA TYR A 101 13.36 -12.47 -12.08
C TYR A 101 14.87 -12.18 -11.93
N GLN A 102 15.65 -13.16 -11.44
CA GLN A 102 17.12 -13.14 -11.42
C GLN A 102 17.68 -13.77 -12.69
#